data_AF-A0A7C0XSS7-F1
#
_entry.id   AF-A0A7C0XSS7-F1
#
_cell.length_a   1.000
_cell.length_b   1.000
_cell.length_c   1.000
_cell.angle_alpha   90.00
_cell.angle_beta   90.00
_cell.angle_gamma   90.00
#
_symmetry.space_group_name_H-M   'P 1'
#
loop_
_entity.id
_entity.type
_entity.pdbx_description
1 polymer ?
#
loop_
_entity_poly.entity_id
_entity_poly.type
_entity_poly.pdbx_seq_one_letter_code
_entity_poly.pdbx_strand_id
1 'polypeptide(L)'
;TDNTPELVFDKVFIEELSKHLKVFVSPLSKPVQDDASLREIKIVGIDKIPNVEIIPRGDFIGICFDRATPEFISVFNSSDFVIAKGMGCYETLVDYKDKLNKKVGILMKVKCSAVAKDISAPIGASIIKVL
;
A
#
# COMPACT_ATOMS: atom_id res chain seq x y z
N THR A 1 -2.14 1.25 -1.70
CA THR A 1 -2.17 2.72 -1.87
C THR A 1 -2.15 3.38 -0.51
N ASP A 2 -1.72 4.64 -0.47
CA ASP A 2 -1.70 5.51 0.72
C ASP A 2 -2.63 6.71 0.48
N ASN A 3 -2.11 7.94 0.36
CA ASN A 3 -2.92 9.15 0.32
C ASN A 3 -3.72 9.35 -0.99
N THR A 4 -4.84 10.06 -0.92
CA THR A 4 -5.76 10.33 -2.04
C THR A 4 -5.10 11.04 -3.22
N PRO A 5 -4.34 12.15 -3.04
CA PRO A 5 -3.70 12.82 -4.17
C PRO A 5 -2.59 11.98 -4.80
N GLU A 6 -2.02 11.01 -4.08
CA GLU A 6 -0.99 10.11 -4.60
C GLU A 6 -1.56 9.15 -5.65
N LEU A 7 -2.86 8.81 -5.57
CA LEU A 7 -3.50 7.84 -6.46
C LEU A 7 -3.35 8.16 -7.95
N VAL A 8 -3.26 9.44 -8.32
CA VAL A 8 -3.09 9.83 -9.72
C VAL A 8 -1.73 9.38 -10.27
N PHE A 9 -0.71 9.32 -9.41
CA PHE A 9 0.61 8.79 -9.75
C PHE A 9 0.63 7.27 -9.66
N ASP A 10 0.00 6.71 -8.63
CA ASP A 10 -0.14 5.25 -8.50
C ASP A 10 -0.84 4.65 -9.72
N LYS A 11 -1.85 5.33 -10.28
CA LYS A 11 -2.55 4.90 -11.49
C LYS A 11 -1.58 4.61 -12.64
N VAL A 12 -0.68 5.55 -12.96
CA VAL A 12 0.28 5.38 -14.06
C VAL A 12 1.17 4.16 -13.83
N PHE A 13 1.60 3.95 -12.59
CA PHE A 13 2.41 2.79 -12.24
C PHE A 13 1.63 1.47 -12.32
N ILE A 14 0.38 1.46 -11.84
CA ILE A 14 -0.53 0.31 -11.91
C ILE A 14 -0.85 -0.04 -13.36
N GLU A 15 -1.12 0.95 -14.22
CA GLU A 15 -1.35 0.76 -15.65
C GLU A 15 -0.16 0.13 -16.37
N GLU A 16 1.07 0.47 -15.95
CA GLU A 16 2.27 -0.16 -16.52
C GLU A 16 2.42 -1.61 -16.05
N LEU A 17 2.24 -1.88 -14.76
CA LEU A 17 2.33 -3.23 -14.21
C LEU A 17 1.26 -4.16 -14.79
N SER A 18 0.03 -3.66 -14.98
CA SER A 18 -1.11 -4.48 -15.40
C SER A 18 -1.03 -4.95 -16.86
N LYS A 19 -0.12 -4.38 -17.66
CA LYS A 19 0.22 -4.88 -19.01
C LYS A 19 0.93 -6.24 -18.96
N HIS A 20 1.58 -6.56 -17.85
CA HIS A 20 2.45 -7.73 -17.72
C HIS A 20 2.01 -8.67 -16.60
N LEU A 21 1.25 -8.17 -15.62
CA LEU A 21 0.93 -8.86 -14.37
C LEU A 21 -0.57 -8.74 -14.04
N LYS A 22 -1.08 -9.68 -13.25
CA LYS A 22 -2.31 -9.49 -12.50
C LYS A 22 -2.01 -8.58 -11.30
N VAL A 23 -2.74 -7.49 -11.15
CA VAL A 23 -2.49 -6.49 -10.10
C VAL A 23 -3.68 -6.40 -9.16
N PHE A 24 -3.42 -6.50 -7.86
CA PHE A 24 -4.42 -6.23 -6.83
C PHE A 24 -4.13 -4.87 -6.20
N VAL A 25 -5.15 -4.00 -6.13
CA VAL A 25 -5.05 -2.68 -5.50
C VAL A 25 -5.88 -2.67 -4.24
N SER A 26 -5.24 -2.38 -3.12
CA SER A 26 -5.90 -2.38 -1.81
C SER A 26 -6.06 -0.97 -1.23
N PRO A 27 -7.20 -0.30 -1.50
CA PRO A 27 -7.58 0.94 -0.82
C PRO A 27 -8.22 0.64 0.55
N LEU A 28 -8.56 1.70 1.28
CA LEU A 28 -9.43 1.57 2.44
C LEU A 28 -10.88 1.24 2.04
N SER A 29 -11.56 0.48 2.90
CA SER A 29 -13.00 0.19 2.77
C SER A 29 -13.85 1.45 2.99
N LYS A 30 -13.38 2.37 3.85
CA LYS A 30 -14.02 3.64 4.20
C LYS A 30 -12.98 4.74 4.40
N PRO A 31 -13.33 6.03 4.27
CA PRO A 31 -12.39 7.13 4.49
C PRO A 31 -11.78 7.12 5.90
N VAL A 32 -10.46 7.23 5.97
CA VAL A 32 -9.70 7.46 7.21
C VAL A 32 -8.62 8.48 6.89
N GLN A 33 -8.65 9.64 7.55
CA GLN A 33 -7.75 10.76 7.24
C GLN A 33 -7.77 11.12 5.74
N ASP A 34 -6.60 11.21 5.11
CA ASP A 34 -6.41 11.51 3.69
C ASP A 34 -6.12 10.27 2.83
N ASP A 35 -6.13 9.07 3.42
CA ASP A 35 -5.93 7.80 2.70
C ASP A 35 -7.03 7.54 1.67
N ALA A 36 -6.61 6.98 0.55
CA ALA A 36 -7.49 6.58 -0.54
C ALA A 36 -8.46 5.46 -0.15
N SER A 37 -9.76 5.72 -0.30
CA SER A 37 -10.80 4.70 -0.14
C SER A 37 -11.30 4.18 -1.50
N LEU A 38 -12.22 3.20 -1.45
CA LEU A 38 -12.95 2.72 -2.64
C LEU A 38 -13.57 3.84 -3.48
N ARG A 39 -13.99 4.94 -2.84
CA ARG A 39 -14.55 6.10 -3.54
C ARG A 39 -13.51 6.74 -4.45
N GLU A 40 -12.33 7.02 -3.93
CA GLU A 40 -11.25 7.69 -4.68
C GLU A 40 -10.71 6.80 -5.80
N ILE A 41 -10.63 5.47 -5.58
CA ILE A 41 -10.30 4.50 -6.65
C ILE A 41 -11.24 4.63 -7.85
N LYS A 42 -12.56 4.71 -7.60
CA LYS A 42 -13.57 4.86 -8.65
C LYS A 42 -13.50 6.21 -9.36
N ILE A 43 -13.21 7.28 -8.62
CA ILE A 43 -13.05 8.64 -9.18
C ILE A 43 -11.85 8.68 -10.13
N VAL A 44 -10.71 8.13 -9.70
CA VAL A 44 -9.47 8.08 -10.49
C VAL A 44 -9.56 7.05 -11.64
N GLY A 45 -10.47 6.07 -11.50
CA GLY A 45 -10.77 5.06 -12.51
C GLY A 45 -9.75 3.91 -12.55
N ILE A 46 -9.13 3.59 -11.40
CA ILE A 46 -8.20 2.46 -11.30
C ILE A 46 -8.95 1.12 -11.43
N ASP A 47 -10.20 1.08 -10.99
CA ASP A 47 -11.11 -0.07 -11.11
C ASP A 47 -11.49 -0.42 -12.57
N LYS A 48 -11.13 0.44 -13.53
CA LYS A 48 -11.40 0.25 -14.96
C LYS A 48 -10.17 -0.24 -15.73
N ILE A 49 -9.01 -0.35 -15.07
CA ILE A 49 -7.78 -0.80 -15.72
C ILE A 49 -7.87 -2.32 -15.94
N PRO A 50 -7.56 -2.84 -17.13
CA PRO A 50 -7.50 -4.28 -17.38
C PRO A 50 -6.53 -4.98 -16.43
N ASN A 51 -6.84 -6.22 -16.04
CA ASN A 51 -6.03 -7.05 -15.13
C ASN A 51 -5.83 -6.47 -13.72
N VAL A 52 -6.65 -5.47 -13.32
CA VAL A 52 -6.65 -4.90 -11.97
C VAL A 52 -7.89 -5.36 -11.21
N GLU A 53 -7.69 -5.85 -9.98
CA GLU A 53 -8.77 -6.16 -9.03
C GLU A 53 -8.64 -5.30 -7.77
N ILE A 54 -9.76 -4.76 -7.30
CA ILE A 54 -9.79 -3.86 -6.12
C ILE A 54 -10.17 -4.67 -4.88
N ILE A 55 -9.24 -4.76 -3.94
CA ILE A 55 -9.37 -5.57 -2.72
C ILE A 55 -9.23 -4.68 -1.49
N PRO A 56 -10.32 -4.07 -0.99
CA PRO A 56 -10.26 -3.16 0.14
C PRO A 56 -9.76 -3.85 1.43
N ARG A 57 -8.80 -3.21 2.11
CA ARG A 57 -8.06 -3.82 3.22
C ARG A 57 -8.69 -3.65 4.61
N GLY A 58 -9.71 -2.80 4.73
CA GLY A 58 -10.27 -2.34 6.02
C GLY A 58 -10.23 -0.82 6.13
N ASP A 59 -10.52 -0.29 7.32
CA ASP A 59 -10.62 1.15 7.62
C ASP A 59 -9.68 1.55 8.77
N PHE A 60 -8.37 1.37 8.55
CA PHE A 60 -7.29 1.74 9.47
C PHE A 60 -6.04 2.21 8.72
N ILE A 61 -5.15 2.96 9.38
CA ILE A 61 -3.86 3.37 8.79
C ILE A 61 -2.92 2.16 8.66
N GLY A 62 -2.17 2.07 7.57
CA GLY A 62 -1.18 1.00 7.36
C GLY A 62 -1.79 -0.40 7.15
N ILE A 63 -1.15 -1.45 7.64
CA ILE A 63 -1.66 -2.84 7.53
C ILE A 63 -1.78 -3.45 8.93
N CYS A 64 -3.02 -3.73 9.34
CA CYS A 64 -3.32 -4.38 10.61
C CYS A 64 -3.93 -5.76 10.31
N PHE A 65 -3.09 -6.81 10.31
CA PHE A 65 -3.51 -8.16 9.95
C PHE A 65 -4.68 -8.69 10.79
N ASP A 66 -4.78 -8.27 12.05
CA ASP A 66 -5.82 -8.73 12.98
C ASP A 66 -7.19 -8.07 12.73
N ARG A 67 -7.23 -6.97 11.97
CA ARG A 67 -8.46 -6.23 11.61
C ARG A 67 -8.74 -6.20 10.11
N ALA A 68 -7.78 -6.64 9.30
CA ALA A 68 -7.92 -6.60 7.85
C ALA A 68 -9.02 -7.54 7.36
N THR A 69 -9.58 -7.23 6.20
CA THR A 69 -10.62 -8.07 5.60
C THR A 69 -10.05 -9.46 5.26
N PRO A 70 -10.83 -10.55 5.44
CA PRO A 70 -10.36 -11.89 5.10
C PRO A 70 -9.91 -12.03 3.64
N GLU A 71 -10.58 -11.32 2.74
CA GLU A 71 -10.23 -11.28 1.32
C GLU A 71 -8.86 -10.63 1.09
N PHE A 72 -8.59 -9.48 1.72
CA PHE A 72 -7.28 -8.85 1.67
C PHE A 72 -6.18 -9.77 2.19
N ILE A 73 -6.42 -10.46 3.31
CA ILE A 73 -5.45 -11.41 3.87
C ILE A 73 -5.15 -12.56 2.89
N SER A 74 -6.18 -13.11 2.25
CA SER A 74 -6.03 -14.16 1.25
C SER A 74 -5.20 -13.70 0.04
N VAL A 75 -5.53 -12.52 -0.51
CA VAL A 75 -4.81 -11.93 -1.65
C VAL A 75 -3.37 -11.55 -1.27
N PHE A 76 -3.18 -10.92 -0.11
CA PHE A 76 -1.86 -10.59 0.40
C PHE A 76 -0.98 -11.84 0.51
N ASN A 77 -1.52 -12.93 1.07
CA ASN A 77 -0.80 -14.20 1.27
C ASN A 77 -0.57 -14.99 -0.01
N SER A 78 -1.39 -14.83 -1.05
CA SER A 78 -1.21 -15.50 -2.35
C SER A 78 -0.38 -14.72 -3.36
N SER A 79 -0.21 -13.40 -3.19
CA SER A 79 0.57 -12.56 -4.11
C SER A 79 2.07 -12.91 -4.10
N ASP A 80 2.72 -12.92 -5.26
CA ASP A 80 4.17 -13.20 -5.36
C ASP A 80 5.04 -12.06 -4.78
N PHE A 81 4.56 -10.82 -4.90
CA PHE A 81 5.24 -9.62 -4.42
C PHE A 81 4.22 -8.58 -3.97
N VAL A 82 4.54 -7.84 -2.90
CA VAL A 82 3.68 -6.77 -2.38
C VAL A 82 4.43 -5.45 -2.40
N ILE A 83 3.76 -4.43 -2.93
CA ILE A 83 4.20 -3.03 -2.87
C ILE A 83 3.33 -2.29 -1.86
N ALA A 84 3.92 -1.89 -0.74
CA ALA A 84 3.28 -1.02 0.23
C ALA A 84 3.71 0.43 0.00
N LYS A 85 2.79 1.38 0.18
CA LYS A 85 3.03 2.81 -0.03
C LYS A 85 2.90 3.53 1.31
N GLY A 86 3.75 4.51 1.56
CA GLY A 86 3.63 5.41 2.71
C GLY A 86 4.28 4.93 4.00
N MET A 87 4.48 5.87 4.93
CA MET A 87 5.07 5.58 6.23
C MET A 87 4.11 4.82 7.16
N GLY A 88 2.79 5.00 7.04
CA GLY A 88 1.83 4.23 7.84
C GLY A 88 1.92 2.72 7.57
N CYS A 89 2.14 2.34 6.31
CA CYS A 89 2.44 0.95 5.96
C CYS A 89 3.79 0.50 6.51
N TYR A 90 4.82 1.35 6.47
CA TYR A 90 6.13 1.04 7.06
C TYR A 90 6.02 0.71 8.55
N GLU A 91 5.47 1.65 9.33
CA GLU A 91 5.37 1.55 10.79
C GLU A 91 4.62 0.28 11.20
N THR A 92 3.52 -0.03 10.53
CA THR A 92 2.72 -1.24 10.84
C THR A 92 3.37 -2.54 10.37
N LEU A 93 3.98 -2.58 9.18
CA LEU A 93 4.56 -3.83 8.66
C LEU A 93 5.85 -4.23 9.38
N VAL A 94 6.61 -3.27 9.92
CA VAL A 94 7.79 -3.57 10.74
C VAL A 94 7.38 -4.33 12.01
N ASP A 95 6.26 -3.95 12.65
CA ASP A 95 5.73 -4.66 13.81
C ASP A 95 5.23 -6.08 13.49
N TYR A 96 4.84 -6.32 12.23
CA TYR A 96 4.36 -7.62 11.75
C TYR A 96 5.38 -8.40 10.93
N LYS A 97 6.68 -8.09 11.05
CA LYS A 97 7.72 -8.73 10.23
C LYS A 97 7.69 -10.26 10.29
N ASP A 98 7.42 -10.82 11.47
CA ASP A 98 7.34 -12.28 11.66
C ASP A 98 6.12 -12.92 10.98
N LYS A 99 5.10 -12.13 10.61
CA LYS A 99 3.94 -12.59 9.84
C LYS A 99 4.17 -12.53 8.31
N LEU A 100 5.29 -11.98 7.85
CA LEU A 100 5.59 -11.85 6.44
C LEU A 100 6.21 -13.15 5.90
N ASN A 101 5.50 -13.83 5.01
CA ASN A 101 5.97 -15.03 4.31
C ASN A 101 6.59 -14.72 2.93
N LYS A 102 6.78 -13.43 2.61
CA LYS A 102 7.31 -12.94 1.34
C LYS A 102 7.98 -11.58 1.53
N LYS A 103 8.74 -11.17 0.52
CA LYS A 103 9.32 -9.82 0.49
C LYS A 103 8.25 -8.77 0.24
N VAL A 104 8.32 -7.68 0.99
CA VAL A 104 7.44 -6.52 0.82
C VAL A 104 8.29 -5.30 0.49
N GLY A 105 8.06 -4.70 -0.69
CA GLY A 105 8.70 -3.45 -1.10
C GLY A 105 7.89 -2.25 -0.60
N ILE A 106 8.46 -1.46 0.29
CA ILE A 106 7.82 -0.28 0.88
C ILE A 106 8.38 0.98 0.23
N LEU A 107 7.55 1.68 -0.52
CA LEU A 107 7.87 2.95 -1.18
C LEU A 107 7.34 4.09 -0.33
N MET A 108 8.22 4.92 0.21
CA MET A 108 7.82 6.02 1.09
C MET A 108 8.77 7.22 0.98
N LYS A 109 8.28 8.37 1.44
CA LYS A 109 9.11 9.53 1.76
C LYS A 109 9.23 9.65 3.27
N VAL A 110 10.44 9.88 3.77
CA VAL A 110 10.69 10.09 5.21
C VAL A 110 10.16 11.47 5.61
N LYS A 111 9.11 11.54 6.42
CA LYS A 111 8.50 12.83 6.84
C LYS A 111 8.74 13.19 8.32
N CYS A 112 9.26 12.26 9.13
CA CYS A 112 9.48 12.50 10.57
C CYS A 112 10.83 11.98 11.07
N SER A 113 11.28 12.52 12.21
CA SER A 113 12.58 12.18 12.82
C SER A 113 12.64 10.76 13.36
N ALA A 114 11.51 10.20 13.83
CA ALA A 114 11.44 8.84 14.33
C ALA A 114 11.78 7.83 13.22
N VAL A 115 11.07 7.90 12.09
CA VAL A 115 11.33 7.05 10.91
C VAL A 115 12.72 7.31 10.36
N ALA A 116 13.15 8.58 10.26
CA ALA A 116 14.50 8.94 9.79
C ALA A 116 15.61 8.24 10.58
N LYS A 117 15.49 8.24 11.91
CA LYS A 117 16.42 7.56 12.80
C LYS A 117 16.38 6.05 12.62
N ASP A 118 15.19 5.48 12.57
CA ASP A 118 14.97 4.04 12.48
C ASP A 118 15.55 3.44 11.19
N ILE A 119 15.34 4.08 10.04
CA ILE A 119 15.86 3.61 8.75
C ILE A 119 17.24 4.18 8.40
N SER A 120 17.81 5.02 9.25
CA SER A 120 19.09 5.71 9.01
C SER A 120 19.12 6.50 7.69
N ALA A 121 18.08 7.29 7.43
CA ALA A 121 17.97 8.15 6.24
C ALA A 121 17.52 9.56 6.62
N PRO A 122 17.89 10.61 5.86
CA PRO A 122 17.50 11.98 6.18
C PRO A 122 16.00 12.20 5.97
N ILE A 123 15.42 13.11 6.76
CA ILE A 123 14.06 13.61 6.52
C ILE A 123 14.00 14.20 5.11
N GLY A 124 12.96 13.84 4.36
CA GLY A 124 12.75 14.22 2.97
C GLY A 124 13.26 13.21 1.95
N ALA A 125 14.03 12.19 2.36
CA ALA A 125 14.48 11.14 1.46
C ALA A 125 13.32 10.30 0.91
N SER A 126 13.38 9.97 -0.38
CA SER A 126 12.54 8.93 -1.00
C SER A 126 13.26 7.59 -0.87
N ILE A 127 12.61 6.60 -0.27
CA ILE A 127 13.21 5.30 0.07
C ILE A 127 12.35 4.17 -0.47
N ILE A 128 13.02 3.13 -0.97
CA ILE A 128 12.45 1.81 -1.21
C ILE A 128 13.08 0.87 -0.18
N LYS A 129 12.31 0.48 0.84
CA LYS A 129 12.74 -0.49 1.87
C LYS A 129 12.14 -1.84 1.54
N VAL A 130 12.97 -2.87 1.42
CA VAL A 130 12.49 -4.26 1.30
C VAL A 130 12.54 -4.89 2.68
N LEU A 131 11.38 -5.35 3.16
CA LEU A 131 11.26 -6.17 4.37
C LEU A 131 11.31 -7.65 4.02
#